data_AF-A0A817G3K5-F1
#
_entry.id   AF-A0A817G3K5-F1
#
_cell.length_a   1.000
_cell.length_b   1.000
_cell.length_c   1.000
_cell.angle_alpha   90.00
_cell.angle_beta   90.00
_cell.angle_gamma   90.00
#
_symmetry.space_group_name_H-M   'P 1'
#
loop_
_entity.id
_entity.type
_entity.pdbx_description
1 polymer ?
#
loop_
_entity_poly.entity_id
_entity_poly.type
_entity_poly.pdbx_seq_one_letter_code
_entity_poly.pdbx_strand_id
1 'polypeptide(L)'
;MSLRTTQKEEYDSLHAGGIAWYGNYLYVADTARGFRVFDMRYIFDLGKAKNGDTSDKNQIGRQNGKYYGHGYRYVMPEVAAWTNVIQRDSKKACTVNAGSPTFSFAAVDRSGLDHIISGEFCADSIAAGDINKSGRVARWPVDGNTGQPKLTNGLWKADAAYRLPVSNIQGAVSYNHKWFLSRSRGASNGVLYVTKPITSATGILKIDTAHYAAVGPEDLTHWPKSNGSPGGLWTVTEHAGRRLLYVCSIDRLNKRDELDNICGPNPNLS
;
A
#
# COMPACT_ATOMS: atom_id res chain seq x y z
N MET A 1 13.89 -8.13 -1.43
CA MET A 1 13.75 -7.80 -2.86
C MET A 1 15.11 -7.48 -3.45
N SER A 2 15.28 -7.66 -4.76
CA SER A 2 16.45 -7.22 -5.53
C SER A 2 16.01 -6.19 -6.57
N LEU A 3 16.95 -5.37 -7.05
CA LEU A 3 16.68 -4.46 -8.16
C LEU A 3 16.40 -5.30 -9.43
N ARG A 4 15.33 -4.96 -10.14
CA ARG A 4 15.03 -5.54 -11.45
C ARG A 4 15.94 -4.90 -12.49
N THR A 5 16.83 -5.70 -13.07
CA THR A 5 17.78 -5.28 -14.10
C THR A 5 17.35 -5.65 -15.52
N THR A 6 16.23 -6.38 -15.65
CA THR A 6 15.67 -6.77 -16.95
C THR A 6 14.18 -6.42 -16.96
N GLN A 7 13.77 -5.61 -17.93
CA GLN A 7 12.38 -5.31 -18.19
C GLN A 7 11.92 -6.17 -19.38
N LYS A 8 10.88 -6.97 -19.17
CA LYS A 8 10.17 -7.63 -20.26
C LYS A 8 8.98 -6.75 -20.65
N GLU A 9 8.76 -6.58 -21.94
CA GLU A 9 7.57 -5.91 -22.47
C GLU A 9 6.36 -6.83 -22.27
N GLU A 10 5.71 -6.68 -21.12
CA GLU A 10 4.45 -7.34 -20.80
C GLU A 10 3.36 -6.24 -20.76
N TYR A 11 2.40 -6.32 -21.68
CA TYR A 11 1.33 -5.33 -21.84
C TYR A 11 0.05 -5.70 -21.06
N ASP A 12 0.15 -6.64 -20.13
CA ASP A 12 -0.98 -7.07 -19.31
C ASP A 12 -1.35 -6.03 -18.25
N SER A 13 -2.64 -5.98 -17.93
CA SER A 13 -3.17 -5.13 -16.86
C SER A 13 -2.49 -5.45 -15.53
N LEU A 14 -1.85 -4.43 -14.94
CA LEU A 14 -1.27 -4.52 -13.61
C LEU A 14 -2.31 -4.07 -12.58
N HIS A 15 -2.57 -4.92 -11.58
CA HIS A 15 -3.22 -4.46 -10.36
C HIS A 15 -2.21 -3.69 -9.50
N ALA A 16 -2.34 -2.36 -9.45
CA ALA A 16 -1.62 -1.52 -8.51
C ALA A 16 -2.35 -1.58 -7.16
N GLY A 17 -1.83 -2.35 -6.22
CA GLY A 17 -2.52 -2.61 -4.94
C GLY A 17 -2.60 -1.36 -4.05
N GLY A 18 -1.53 -0.57 -4.01
CA GLY A 18 -1.44 0.63 -3.19
C GLY A 18 -0.23 1.47 -3.54
N ILE A 19 -0.20 2.71 -3.06
CA ILE A 19 0.86 3.68 -3.38
C ILE A 19 1.35 4.36 -2.10
N ALA A 20 2.65 4.32 -1.88
CA ALA A 20 3.32 5.08 -0.82
C ALA A 20 4.21 6.17 -1.44
N TRP A 21 4.07 7.41 -0.97
CA TRP A 21 4.94 8.52 -1.38
C TRP A 21 5.96 8.83 -0.28
N TYR A 22 7.25 8.70 -0.62
CA TYR A 22 8.36 9.03 0.28
C TYR A 22 9.45 9.85 -0.42
N GLY A 23 9.76 11.04 0.11
CA GLY A 23 10.69 11.98 -0.53
C GLY A 23 10.25 12.34 -1.95
N ASN A 24 11.10 12.06 -2.93
CA ASN A 24 10.76 12.24 -4.35
C ASN A 24 10.12 11.02 -5.00
N TYR A 25 9.96 9.90 -4.29
CA TYR A 25 9.62 8.62 -4.90
C TYR A 25 8.21 8.15 -4.56
N LEU A 26 7.48 7.66 -5.57
CA LEU A 26 6.28 6.87 -5.41
C LEU A 26 6.65 5.39 -5.48
N TYR A 27 6.29 4.64 -4.44
CA TYR A 27 6.38 3.18 -4.36
C TYR A 27 5.00 2.60 -4.61
N VAL A 28 4.82 2.00 -5.78
CA VAL A 28 3.56 1.37 -6.20
C VAL A 28 3.67 -0.14 -5.98
N ALA A 29 2.77 -0.68 -5.16
CA ALA A 29 2.70 -2.12 -4.91
C ALA A 29 2.24 -2.86 -6.17
N ASP A 30 3.13 -3.69 -6.70
CA ASP A 30 2.88 -4.61 -7.81
C ASP A 30 2.60 -6.00 -7.25
N THR A 31 1.34 -6.43 -7.37
CA THR A 31 0.79 -7.61 -6.70
C THR A 31 1.63 -8.89 -6.87
N ALA A 32 2.25 -9.07 -8.04
CA ALA A 32 3.00 -10.28 -8.33
C ALA A 32 4.51 -10.16 -8.05
N ARG A 33 5.03 -8.93 -7.97
CA ARG A 33 6.46 -8.69 -8.11
C ARG A 33 7.09 -8.00 -6.90
N GLY A 34 6.48 -6.98 -6.32
CA GLY A 34 7.10 -6.15 -5.28
C GLY A 34 6.73 -4.68 -5.45
N PHE A 35 7.71 -3.78 -5.57
CA PHE A 35 7.46 -2.35 -5.79
C PHE A 35 7.95 -1.88 -7.15
N ARG A 36 7.12 -1.11 -7.85
CA ARG A 36 7.54 -0.21 -8.92
C ARG A 36 7.79 1.16 -8.34
N VAL A 37 8.84 1.83 -8.78
CA VAL A 37 9.27 3.11 -8.24
C VAL A 37 9.24 4.16 -9.33
N PHE A 38 8.60 5.27 -9.02
CA PHE A 38 8.52 6.42 -9.90
C PHE A 38 9.05 7.65 -9.18
N ASP A 39 9.57 8.62 -9.93
CA ASP A 39 10.13 9.85 -9.38
C ASP A 39 9.22 11.03 -9.71
N MET A 40 8.73 11.70 -8.67
CA MET A 40 7.83 12.86 -8.78
C MET A 40 8.46 14.04 -9.50
N ARG A 41 9.78 14.06 -9.68
CA ARG A 41 10.49 15.08 -10.47
C ARG A 41 10.38 14.83 -11.98
N TYR A 42 9.95 13.64 -12.40
CA TYR A 42 9.80 13.25 -13.80
C TYR A 42 8.33 13.04 -14.17
N ILE A 43 7.59 14.14 -14.25
CA ILE A 43 6.24 14.16 -14.82
C ILE A 43 6.29 14.89 -16.16
N PHE A 44 6.18 14.14 -17.26
CA PHE A 44 6.26 14.71 -18.60
C PHE A 44 4.87 15.01 -19.15
N ASP A 45 4.66 16.24 -19.62
CA ASP A 45 3.45 16.66 -20.32
C ASP A 45 3.60 16.37 -21.82
N LEU A 46 3.07 15.24 -22.28
CA LEU A 46 3.06 14.86 -23.69
C LEU A 46 2.27 15.84 -24.54
N GLY A 47 1.23 16.47 -23.98
CA GLY A 47 0.44 17.47 -24.69
C GLY A 47 1.20 18.77 -24.98
N LYS A 48 2.34 18.99 -24.33
CA LYS A 48 3.25 20.12 -24.58
C LYS A 48 4.55 19.72 -25.29
N ALA A 49 4.86 18.43 -25.36
CA ALA A 49 6.03 17.94 -26.07
C ALA A 49 5.82 18.04 -27.58
N LYS A 50 6.82 18.57 -28.31
CA LYS A 50 6.77 18.70 -29.79
C LYS A 50 6.52 17.35 -30.50
N ASN A 51 6.96 16.26 -29.89
CA ASN A 51 6.80 14.91 -30.39
C ASN A 51 5.94 14.04 -29.46
N GLY A 52 5.08 14.64 -28.62
CA GLY A 52 4.09 13.91 -27.85
C GLY A 52 2.79 13.75 -28.63
N ASP A 53 2.10 12.63 -28.44
CA ASP A 53 0.78 12.37 -29.02
C ASP A 53 -0.15 11.80 -27.94
N THR A 54 -1.19 12.55 -27.63
CA THR A 54 -2.19 12.20 -26.60
C THR A 54 -3.51 11.73 -27.21
N SER A 55 -3.58 11.60 -28.54
CA SER A 55 -4.81 11.21 -29.23
C SER A 55 -4.91 9.69 -29.40
N ASP A 56 -3.78 9.01 -29.60
CA ASP A 56 -3.71 7.57 -29.74
C ASP A 56 -3.73 6.85 -28.39
N LYS A 57 -4.77 6.03 -28.18
CA LYS A 57 -5.00 5.26 -26.96
C LYS A 57 -4.39 3.86 -26.99
N ASN A 58 -3.83 3.42 -28.10
CA ASN A 58 -3.29 2.07 -28.26
C ASN A 58 -1.75 2.02 -28.18
N GLN A 59 -1.08 3.17 -28.34
CA GLN A 59 0.38 3.25 -28.28
C GLN A 59 0.89 3.69 -26.91
N ILE A 60 2.03 3.12 -26.50
CA ILE A 60 2.74 3.43 -25.26
C ILE A 60 4.24 3.61 -25.59
N GLY A 61 4.90 4.52 -24.91
CA GLY A 61 6.34 4.73 -25.02
C GLY A 61 6.71 5.47 -26.30
N ARG A 62 7.94 5.25 -26.79
CA ARG A 62 8.44 5.91 -28.00
C ARG A 62 8.20 5.04 -29.23
N GLN A 63 7.37 5.52 -30.16
CA GLN A 63 7.07 4.83 -31.42
C GLN A 63 7.34 5.77 -32.59
N ASN A 64 8.18 5.36 -33.54
CA ASN A 64 8.52 6.14 -34.75
C ASN A 64 8.89 7.61 -34.46
N GLY A 65 9.62 7.86 -33.37
CA GLY A 65 10.07 9.20 -32.95
C GLY A 65 9.07 10.03 -32.15
N LYS A 66 7.80 9.60 -32.03
CA LYS A 66 6.78 10.19 -31.15
C LYS A 66 6.69 9.46 -29.82
N TYR A 67 6.27 10.16 -28.77
CA TYR A 67 6.00 9.61 -27.45
C TYR A 67 4.50 9.52 -27.20
N TYR A 68 4.05 8.36 -26.74
CA TYR A 68 2.66 8.04 -26.46
C TYR A 68 2.49 7.60 -25.01
N GLY A 69 1.34 7.94 -24.43
CA GLY A 69 0.98 7.60 -23.07
C GLY A 69 -0.37 6.89 -22.98
N HIS A 70 -0.76 6.03 -23.94
CA HIS A 70 -2.09 5.42 -23.99
C HIS A 70 -3.22 6.48 -23.91
N GLY A 71 -3.07 7.56 -24.67
CA GLY A 71 -3.99 8.71 -24.64
C GLY A 71 -3.93 9.58 -23.37
N TYR A 72 -3.13 9.22 -22.36
CA TYR A 72 -2.89 10.09 -21.21
C TYR A 72 -1.96 11.24 -21.58
N ARG A 73 -2.28 12.43 -21.06
CA ARG A 73 -1.47 13.65 -21.27
C ARG A 73 -0.17 13.64 -20.48
N TYR A 74 -0.21 13.13 -19.26
CA TYR A 74 0.93 13.12 -18.36
C TYR A 74 1.44 11.70 -18.21
N VAL A 75 2.75 11.53 -18.34
CA VAL A 75 3.42 10.25 -18.13
C VAL A 75 4.52 10.40 -17.09
N MET A 76 4.62 9.40 -16.22
CA MET A 76 5.69 9.26 -15.25
C MET A 76 6.41 7.94 -15.55
N PRO A 77 7.69 7.96 -15.97
CA PRO A 77 8.42 6.73 -16.23
C PRO A 77 8.73 6.02 -14.91
N GLU A 78 8.71 4.70 -14.94
CA GLU A 78 9.31 3.90 -13.87
C GLU A 78 10.82 4.15 -13.86
N VAL A 79 11.37 4.52 -12.69
CA VAL A 79 12.81 4.77 -12.50
C VAL A 79 13.53 3.62 -11.83
N ALA A 80 12.79 2.73 -11.15
CA ALA A 80 13.31 1.49 -10.59
C ALA A 80 12.17 0.49 -10.34
N ALA A 81 12.51 -0.79 -10.18
CA ALA A 81 11.61 -1.79 -9.65
C ALA A 81 12.34 -2.73 -8.70
N TRP A 82 11.75 -2.98 -7.54
CA TRP A 82 12.26 -3.89 -6.52
C TRP A 82 11.39 -5.13 -6.49
N THR A 83 11.98 -6.25 -6.86
CA THR A 83 11.24 -7.50 -7.06
C THR A 83 11.58 -8.55 -6.03
N ASN A 84 10.61 -9.39 -5.70
CA ASN A 84 10.80 -10.56 -4.87
C ASN A 84 11.91 -11.44 -5.44
N VAL A 85 12.82 -11.89 -4.57
CA VAL A 85 13.93 -12.78 -4.96
C VAL A 85 13.45 -14.20 -5.26
N ILE A 86 12.28 -14.57 -4.73
CA ILE A 86 11.55 -15.79 -5.06
C ILE A 86 10.33 -15.37 -5.87
N GLN A 87 10.17 -15.94 -7.07
CA GLN A 87 8.99 -15.69 -7.90
C GLN A 87 7.72 -16.14 -7.18
N ARG A 88 6.67 -15.32 -7.29
CA ARG A 88 5.37 -15.66 -6.70
C ARG A 88 4.71 -16.80 -7.48
N ASP A 89 4.30 -17.83 -6.75
CA ASP A 89 3.36 -18.83 -7.26
C ASP A 89 1.93 -18.38 -6.94
N SER A 90 1.17 -17.99 -7.97
CA SER A 90 -0.20 -17.48 -7.81
C SER A 90 -1.14 -18.50 -7.16
N LYS A 91 -0.88 -19.81 -7.32
CA LYS A 91 -1.67 -20.89 -6.72
C LYS A 91 -1.39 -21.06 -5.23
N LYS A 92 -0.29 -20.51 -4.73
CA LYS A 92 0.12 -20.59 -3.32
C LYS A 92 -0.03 -19.26 -2.58
N ALA A 93 -0.59 -18.24 -3.22
CA ALA A 93 -0.85 -16.96 -2.58
C ALA A 93 -1.66 -17.17 -1.29
N CYS A 94 -1.29 -16.44 -0.22
CA CYS A 94 -1.96 -16.54 1.08
C CYS A 94 -1.89 -17.93 1.74
N THR A 95 -0.89 -18.75 1.40
CA THR A 95 -0.62 -20.02 2.08
C THR A 95 0.68 -19.95 2.88
N VAL A 96 0.86 -20.88 3.83
CA VAL A 96 2.12 -21.04 4.59
C VAL A 96 3.33 -21.27 3.69
N ASN A 97 3.13 -21.86 2.51
CA ASN A 97 4.18 -22.26 1.57
C ASN A 97 4.29 -21.34 0.35
N ALA A 98 3.71 -20.13 0.41
CA ALA A 98 3.73 -19.18 -0.70
C ALA A 98 5.15 -18.82 -1.18
N GLY A 99 6.13 -18.83 -0.26
CA GLY A 99 7.55 -18.51 -0.52
C GLY A 99 7.85 -17.04 -0.85
N SER A 100 6.86 -16.31 -1.37
CA SER A 100 6.95 -14.91 -1.78
C SER A 100 5.71 -14.13 -1.29
N PRO A 101 5.79 -12.81 -1.07
CA PRO A 101 4.63 -12.00 -0.72
C PRO A 101 3.72 -11.70 -1.92
N THR A 102 2.41 -11.64 -1.66
CA THR A 102 1.36 -11.12 -2.54
C THR A 102 1.08 -9.67 -2.17
N PHE A 103 1.74 -8.72 -2.80
CA PHE A 103 1.57 -7.31 -2.43
C PHE A 103 0.14 -6.84 -2.77
N SER A 104 -0.45 -6.00 -1.93
CA SER A 104 -1.79 -5.46 -2.18
C SER A 104 -1.97 -4.04 -1.68
N PHE A 105 -1.09 -3.53 -0.85
CA PHE A 105 -1.17 -2.16 -0.34
C PHE A 105 0.20 -1.68 0.09
N ALA A 106 0.35 -0.36 0.20
CA ALA A 106 1.59 0.29 0.58
C ALA A 106 1.34 1.47 1.52
N ALA A 107 2.27 1.72 2.43
CA ALA A 107 2.23 2.89 3.31
C ALA A 107 3.65 3.35 3.67
N VAL A 108 3.75 4.38 4.50
CA VAL A 108 5.02 4.88 5.05
C VAL A 108 4.93 4.90 6.58
N ASP A 109 5.99 4.44 7.24
CA ASP A 109 6.21 4.65 8.66
C ASP A 109 7.41 5.58 8.85
N ARG A 110 7.19 6.66 9.62
CA ARG A 110 8.19 7.68 9.96
C ARG A 110 8.27 7.91 11.48
N SER A 111 7.80 6.95 12.27
CA SER A 111 7.76 7.07 13.73
C SER A 111 9.09 6.77 14.42
N GLY A 112 10.09 6.35 13.65
CA GLY A 112 11.46 6.09 14.08
C GLY A 112 12.38 6.11 12.87
N LEU A 113 13.11 5.02 12.62
CA LEU A 113 13.71 4.83 11.29
C LEU A 113 12.60 4.78 10.24
N ASP A 114 12.86 5.37 9.07
CA ASP A 114 11.87 5.45 8.00
C ASP A 114 11.75 4.13 7.23
N HIS A 115 10.51 3.73 6.94
CA HIS A 115 10.20 2.51 6.21
C HIS A 115 9.11 2.74 5.18
N ILE A 116 9.24 2.06 4.04
CA ILE A 116 8.09 1.72 3.20
C ILE A 116 7.44 0.47 3.79
N ILE A 117 6.12 0.46 3.84
CA ILE A 117 5.32 -0.68 4.27
C ILE A 117 4.75 -1.37 3.03
N SER A 118 4.74 -2.70 3.07
CA SER A 118 3.91 -3.51 2.19
C SER A 118 2.99 -4.39 3.01
N GLY A 119 1.84 -4.77 2.46
CA GLY A 119 1.15 -5.95 2.95
C GLY A 119 0.34 -6.67 1.90
N GLU A 120 -0.22 -7.80 2.33
CA GLU A 120 -0.94 -8.74 1.49
C GLU A 120 -2.43 -8.68 1.75
N PHE A 121 -3.21 -8.70 0.67
CA PHE A 121 -4.62 -9.02 0.73
C PHE A 121 -4.81 -10.53 0.62
N CYS A 122 -5.52 -11.09 1.58
CA CYS A 122 -5.92 -12.48 1.59
C CYS A 122 -7.40 -12.57 1.90
N ALA A 123 -8.17 -13.10 0.95
CA ALA A 123 -9.61 -13.19 1.06
C ALA A 123 -10.05 -14.13 2.20
N ASP A 124 -11.14 -13.81 2.88
CA ASP A 124 -11.74 -14.64 3.95
C ASP A 124 -12.01 -16.07 3.45
N SER A 125 -12.42 -16.24 2.20
CA SER A 125 -12.65 -17.57 1.60
C SER A 125 -11.37 -18.40 1.45
N ILE A 126 -10.22 -17.75 1.29
CA ILE A 126 -8.91 -18.41 1.23
C ILE A 126 -8.38 -18.67 2.64
N ALA A 127 -8.53 -17.69 3.53
CA ALA A 127 -8.05 -17.78 4.89
C ALA A 127 -8.84 -18.81 5.71
N ALA A 128 -10.17 -18.84 5.54
CA ALA A 128 -11.09 -19.75 6.22
C ALA A 128 -10.86 -19.80 7.75
N GLY A 129 -10.56 -18.66 8.37
CA GLY A 129 -10.25 -18.55 9.80
C GLY A 129 -8.84 -18.99 10.20
N ASP A 130 -8.02 -19.51 9.29
CA ASP A 130 -6.62 -19.83 9.55
C ASP A 130 -5.76 -18.56 9.54
N ILE A 131 -5.25 -18.21 10.71
CA ILE A 131 -4.34 -17.08 10.90
C ILE A 131 -3.11 -17.17 9.99
N ASN A 132 -2.66 -18.39 9.67
CA ASN A 132 -1.51 -18.61 8.81
C ASN A 132 -1.80 -18.37 7.32
N LYS A 133 -3.03 -17.96 6.99
CA LYS A 133 -3.48 -17.59 5.65
C LYS A 133 -4.06 -16.17 5.60
N SER A 134 -3.99 -15.42 6.70
CA SER A 134 -4.53 -14.05 6.80
C SER A 134 -3.67 -12.97 6.14
N GLY A 135 -2.57 -13.34 5.48
CA GLY A 135 -1.62 -12.40 4.87
C GLY A 135 -0.59 -11.85 5.87
N ARG A 136 0.35 -11.07 5.35
CA ARG A 136 1.48 -10.50 6.11
C ARG A 136 1.62 -9.02 5.82
N VAL A 137 2.30 -8.33 6.74
CA VAL A 137 2.83 -6.97 6.53
C VAL A 137 4.32 -6.98 6.77
N ALA A 138 5.05 -6.09 6.10
CA ALA A 138 6.49 -5.95 6.24
C ALA A 138 6.91 -4.49 6.20
N ARG A 139 8.00 -4.17 6.92
CA ARG A 139 8.65 -2.87 6.95
C ARG A 139 9.98 -2.97 6.21
N TRP A 140 10.18 -2.08 5.24
CA TRP A 140 11.33 -2.06 4.35
C TRP A 140 12.11 -0.76 4.56
N PRO A 141 13.31 -0.81 5.13
CA PRO A 141 14.03 0.37 5.56
C PRO A 141 14.44 1.23 4.37
N VAL A 142 14.24 2.54 4.48
CA VAL A 142 14.70 3.53 3.50
C VAL A 142 15.65 4.52 4.15
N ASP A 143 16.46 5.17 3.33
CA ASP A 143 17.30 6.27 3.73
C ASP A 143 16.48 7.55 3.78
N GLY A 144 16.42 8.17 4.96
CA GLY A 144 15.60 9.36 5.19
C GLY A 144 16.08 10.61 4.46
N ASN A 145 17.34 10.66 4.02
CA ASN A 145 17.89 11.79 3.28
C ASN A 145 17.64 11.66 1.78
N THR A 146 17.76 10.45 1.25
CA THR A 146 17.67 10.20 -0.20
C THR A 146 16.30 9.69 -0.65
N GLY A 147 15.54 9.09 0.26
CA GLY A 147 14.30 8.39 -0.05
C GLY A 147 14.49 7.00 -0.65
N GLN A 148 15.73 6.52 -0.81
CA GLN A 148 16.03 5.26 -1.49
C GLN A 148 16.09 4.06 -0.52
N PRO A 149 15.92 2.81 -1.01
CA PRO A 149 16.08 1.61 -0.21
C PRO A 149 17.43 1.50 0.49
N LYS A 150 17.44 1.11 1.77
CA LYS A 150 18.65 0.68 2.47
C LYS A 150 18.98 -0.76 2.10
N LEU A 151 20.07 -0.94 1.37
CA LEU A 151 20.47 -2.24 0.86
C LEU A 151 21.45 -2.94 1.80
N THR A 152 21.33 -4.27 1.88
CA THR A 152 22.32 -5.14 2.51
C THR A 152 22.69 -6.23 1.51
N ASN A 153 23.95 -6.24 1.07
CA ASN A 153 24.46 -7.13 0.03
C ASN A 153 23.64 -7.05 -1.28
N GLY A 154 23.32 -5.83 -1.72
CA GLY A 154 22.52 -5.59 -2.94
C GLY A 154 21.02 -5.93 -2.84
N LEU A 155 20.56 -6.40 -1.68
CA LEU A 155 19.16 -6.72 -1.43
C LEU A 155 18.51 -5.67 -0.54
N TRP A 156 17.30 -5.25 -0.90
CA TRP A 156 16.41 -4.54 0.02
C TRP A 156 15.71 -5.57 0.90
N LYS A 157 16.12 -5.67 2.17
CA LYS A 157 15.59 -6.66 3.12
C LYS A 157 14.61 -5.98 4.06
N ALA A 158 13.46 -6.61 4.28
CA ALA A 158 12.57 -6.20 5.35
C ALA A 158 13.28 -6.46 6.69
N ASP A 159 13.27 -5.48 7.58
CA ASP A 159 13.81 -5.62 8.94
C ASP A 159 12.73 -6.00 9.96
N ALA A 160 11.46 -5.93 9.57
CA ALA A 160 10.35 -6.51 10.30
C ALA A 160 9.28 -7.08 9.36
N ALA A 161 8.67 -8.20 9.75
CA ALA A 161 7.56 -8.82 9.03
C ALA A 161 6.64 -9.58 9.99
N TYR A 162 5.34 -9.35 9.87
CA TYR A 162 4.34 -9.90 10.78
C TYR A 162 3.20 -10.57 10.04
N ARG A 163 2.63 -11.60 10.66
CA ARG A 163 1.34 -12.14 10.25
C ARG A 163 0.23 -11.17 10.65
N LEU A 164 -0.68 -10.90 9.72
CA LEU A 164 -1.89 -10.13 10.00
C LEU A 164 -2.81 -10.94 10.93
N PRO A 165 -3.54 -10.27 11.86
CA PRO A 165 -4.39 -10.94 12.84
C PRO A 165 -5.67 -11.51 12.23
N VAL A 166 -6.08 -11.02 11.06
CA VAL A 166 -7.31 -11.35 10.34
C VAL A 166 -7.12 -11.16 8.84
N SER A 167 -7.92 -11.85 8.03
CA SER A 167 -7.99 -11.70 6.57
C SER A 167 -8.80 -10.46 6.13
N ASN A 168 -8.87 -10.22 4.82
CA ASN A 168 -9.52 -9.07 4.18
C ASN A 168 -8.97 -7.70 4.58
N ILE A 169 -7.71 -7.63 5.01
CA ILE A 169 -7.04 -6.35 5.20
C ILE A 169 -6.77 -5.73 3.82
N GLN A 170 -7.29 -4.53 3.62
CA GLN A 170 -7.09 -3.73 2.40
C GLN A 170 -5.96 -2.73 2.56
N GLY A 171 -5.62 -2.33 3.79
CA GLY A 171 -4.57 -1.35 4.06
C GLY A 171 -3.98 -1.54 5.44
N ALA A 172 -2.70 -1.19 5.59
CA ALA A 172 -2.04 -1.15 6.88
C ALA A 172 -0.98 -0.06 6.95
N VAL A 173 -0.88 0.59 8.11
CA VAL A 173 0.24 1.49 8.43
C VAL A 173 0.76 1.19 9.83
N SER A 174 2.07 1.34 10.02
CA SER A 174 2.70 1.27 11.33
C SER A 174 3.02 2.66 11.82
N TYR A 175 2.79 2.90 13.10
CA TYR A 175 3.16 4.14 13.75
C TYR A 175 3.39 3.87 15.24
N ASN A 176 4.55 4.26 15.74
CA ASN A 176 4.97 4.15 17.13
C ASN A 176 4.77 2.73 17.70
N HIS A 177 5.37 1.74 17.03
CA HIS A 177 5.32 0.32 17.39
C HIS A 177 3.93 -0.34 17.36
N LYS A 178 2.88 0.37 16.95
CA LYS A 178 1.56 -0.19 16.69
C LYS A 178 1.31 -0.32 15.20
N TRP A 179 0.34 -1.15 14.85
CA TRP A 179 -0.20 -1.27 13.51
C TRP A 179 -1.67 -0.88 13.51
N PHE A 180 -2.06 -0.18 12.45
CA PHE A 180 -3.43 0.19 12.14
C PHE A 180 -3.80 -0.50 10.85
N LEU A 181 -4.93 -1.22 10.85
CA LEU A 181 -5.32 -2.10 9.75
C LEU A 181 -6.74 -1.76 9.31
N SER A 182 -6.97 -1.52 8.02
CA SER A 182 -8.30 -1.37 7.43
C SER A 182 -8.74 -2.70 6.86
N ARG A 183 -9.91 -3.17 7.31
CA ARG A 183 -10.54 -4.38 6.83
C ARG A 183 -11.80 -4.05 6.07
N SER A 184 -11.89 -4.50 4.83
CA SER A 184 -13.14 -4.45 4.07
C SER A 184 -14.08 -5.59 4.44
N ARG A 185 -15.37 -5.28 4.45
CA ARG A 185 -16.46 -6.25 4.66
C ARG A 185 -17.44 -6.23 3.48
N GLY A 186 -16.94 -5.91 2.29
CA GLY A 186 -17.74 -5.76 1.07
C GLY A 186 -18.68 -4.57 1.18
N ALA A 187 -19.99 -4.80 1.03
CA ALA A 187 -21.01 -3.76 1.05
C ALA A 187 -21.38 -3.24 2.47
N SER A 188 -20.84 -3.86 3.52
CA SER A 188 -21.02 -3.41 4.92
C SER A 188 -19.93 -2.44 5.35
N ASN A 189 -20.16 -1.71 6.45
CA ASN A 189 -19.11 -0.96 7.14
C ASN A 189 -17.89 -1.85 7.38
N GLY A 190 -16.71 -1.34 7.00
CA GLY A 190 -15.44 -1.99 7.30
C GLY A 190 -15.07 -1.87 8.77
N VAL A 191 -13.85 -2.29 9.10
CA VAL A 191 -13.32 -2.22 10.47
C VAL A 191 -11.90 -1.68 10.43
N LEU A 192 -11.60 -0.71 11.30
CA LEU A 192 -10.25 -0.28 11.62
C LEU A 192 -9.77 -0.99 12.89
N TYR A 193 -8.74 -1.82 12.77
CA TYR A 193 -8.09 -2.45 13.92
C TYR A 193 -6.86 -1.67 14.34
N VAL A 194 -6.65 -1.56 15.65
CA VAL A 194 -5.37 -1.16 16.22
C VAL A 194 -4.76 -2.37 16.91
N THR A 195 -3.47 -2.60 16.73
CA THR A 195 -2.77 -3.69 17.40
C THR A 195 -2.17 -3.26 18.73
N LYS A 196 -1.91 -4.25 19.58
CA LYS A 196 -0.99 -4.07 20.70
C LYS A 196 0.39 -3.62 20.16
N PRO A 197 1.15 -2.82 20.92
CA PRO A 197 2.53 -2.52 20.57
C PRO A 197 3.34 -3.81 20.37
N ILE A 198 4.22 -3.80 19.36
CA ILE A 198 5.11 -4.92 19.05
C ILE A 198 6.55 -4.43 18.92
N THR A 199 7.46 -5.13 19.60
CA THR A 199 8.89 -4.80 19.64
C THR A 199 9.76 -5.88 19.01
N SER A 200 9.24 -7.10 18.83
CA SER A 200 9.91 -8.14 18.05
C SER A 200 9.89 -7.76 16.57
N ALA A 201 10.90 -8.17 15.80
CA ALA A 201 10.91 -7.97 14.34
C ALA A 201 9.94 -8.90 13.60
N THR A 202 9.52 -9.99 14.22
CA THR A 202 8.62 -10.99 13.63
C THR A 202 7.57 -11.45 14.64
N GLY A 203 6.50 -12.06 14.13
CA GLY A 203 5.44 -12.64 14.94
C GLY A 203 4.06 -12.49 14.32
N ILE A 204 3.04 -12.64 15.15
CA ILE A 204 1.63 -12.45 14.79
C ILE A 204 1.16 -11.17 15.49
N LEU A 205 0.62 -10.23 14.71
CA LEU A 205 -0.01 -9.04 15.26
C LEU A 205 -1.21 -9.44 16.14
N LYS A 206 -1.44 -8.70 17.22
CA LYS A 206 -2.57 -8.94 18.11
C LYS A 206 -3.44 -7.71 18.15
N ILE A 207 -4.72 -7.87 17.83
CA ILE A 207 -5.71 -6.78 17.93
C ILE A 207 -5.81 -6.33 19.40
N ASP A 208 -5.88 -5.01 19.58
CA ASP A 208 -6.12 -4.34 20.86
C ASP A 208 -7.49 -3.66 20.85
N THR A 209 -7.79 -2.90 19.80
CA THR A 209 -9.08 -2.24 19.59
C THR A 209 -9.56 -2.46 18.16
N ALA A 210 -10.88 -2.34 17.96
CA ALA A 210 -11.55 -2.43 16.67
C ALA A 210 -12.61 -1.33 16.63
N HIS A 211 -12.72 -0.64 15.50
CA HIS A 211 -13.66 0.47 15.30
C HIS A 211 -14.35 0.32 13.95
N TYR A 212 -15.62 0.70 13.85
CA TYR A 212 -16.27 0.70 12.55
C TYR A 212 -15.61 1.72 11.61
N ALA A 213 -15.46 1.34 10.35
CA ALA A 213 -15.01 2.19 9.27
C ALA A 213 -16.15 2.46 8.29
N ALA A 214 -15.93 3.37 7.34
CA ALA A 214 -16.83 3.50 6.19
C ALA A 214 -16.91 2.19 5.38
N VAL A 215 -17.88 2.09 4.46
CA VAL A 215 -18.03 0.93 3.56
C VAL A 215 -16.88 0.89 2.56
N GLY A 216 -16.25 -0.27 2.38
CA GLY A 216 -15.11 -0.48 1.47
C GLY A 216 -13.89 0.38 1.77
N PRO A 217 -13.34 0.40 3.00
CA PRO A 217 -12.12 1.13 3.30
C PRO A 217 -10.92 0.45 2.64
N GLU A 218 -10.01 1.25 2.08
CA GLU A 218 -8.81 0.81 1.38
C GLU A 218 -7.53 1.19 2.16
N ASP A 219 -6.45 1.52 1.46
CA ASP A 219 -5.16 1.95 1.99
C ASP A 219 -5.24 2.94 3.16
N LEU A 220 -4.21 2.89 4.00
CA LEU A 220 -4.04 3.73 5.18
C LEU A 220 -2.75 4.54 5.07
N THR A 221 -2.79 5.79 5.52
CA THR A 221 -1.58 6.57 5.78
C THR A 221 -1.71 7.34 7.09
N HIS A 222 -0.62 7.41 7.84
CA HIS A 222 -0.54 8.29 9.00
C HIS A 222 0.06 9.64 8.57
N TRP A 223 -0.62 10.72 8.93
CA TRP A 223 -0.12 12.07 8.77
C TRP A 223 -0.03 12.79 10.11
N PRO A 224 1.11 13.38 10.47
CA PRO A 224 1.24 14.11 11.73
C PRO A 224 0.36 15.36 11.74
N LYS A 225 -0.11 15.77 12.92
CA LYS A 225 -0.81 17.04 13.09
C LYS A 225 0.14 18.20 12.82
N SER A 226 -0.31 19.20 12.06
CA SER A 226 0.46 20.40 11.73
C SER A 226 -0.46 21.61 11.56
N ASN A 227 0.13 22.80 11.40
CA ASN A 227 -0.63 23.97 10.96
C ASN A 227 -1.19 23.69 9.56
N GLY A 228 -2.49 23.47 9.45
CA GLY A 228 -3.19 23.12 8.21
C GLY A 228 -3.48 21.63 8.01
N SER A 229 -3.10 20.75 8.95
CA SER A 229 -3.53 19.35 8.93
C SER A 229 -4.07 18.90 10.28
N PRO A 230 -5.28 18.30 10.34
CA PRO A 230 -5.83 17.77 11.59
C PRO A 230 -4.95 16.65 12.18
N GLY A 231 -4.10 16.03 11.35
CA GLY A 231 -3.32 14.85 11.69
C GLY A 231 -4.20 13.62 11.90
N GLY A 232 -3.58 12.44 11.96
CA GLY A 232 -4.23 11.17 12.22
C GLY A 232 -4.08 10.17 11.08
N LEU A 233 -4.99 9.20 11.08
CA LEU A 233 -5.01 8.08 10.15
C LEU A 233 -5.97 8.39 9.00
N TRP A 234 -5.43 8.62 7.81
CA TRP A 234 -6.20 8.88 6.60
C TRP A 234 -6.44 7.59 5.83
N THR A 235 -7.62 7.50 5.22
CA THR A 235 -7.99 6.39 4.37
C THR A 235 -9.00 6.84 3.31
N VAL A 236 -9.21 5.99 2.32
CA VAL A 236 -10.17 6.19 1.23
C VAL A 236 -11.13 5.01 1.10
N THR A 237 -12.22 5.18 0.35
CA THR A 237 -13.15 4.07 0.04
C THR A 237 -13.25 3.79 -1.46
N GLU A 238 -13.42 2.52 -1.83
CA GLU A 238 -13.37 2.06 -3.23
C GLU A 238 -14.69 2.22 -4.03
N HIS A 239 -15.83 2.11 -3.34
CA HIS A 239 -17.14 1.94 -4.00
C HIS A 239 -17.58 3.20 -4.76
N ALA A 240 -17.94 3.02 -6.04
CA ALA A 240 -18.44 4.10 -6.89
C ALA A 240 -19.67 4.78 -6.26
N GLY A 241 -19.71 6.12 -6.30
CA GLY A 241 -20.77 6.91 -5.66
C GLY A 241 -20.70 6.99 -4.13
N ARG A 242 -19.77 6.25 -3.49
CA ARG A 242 -19.55 6.24 -2.02
C ARG A 242 -18.08 6.47 -1.65
N ARG A 243 -17.30 7.06 -2.57
CA ARG A 243 -15.88 7.35 -2.37
C ARG A 243 -15.71 8.53 -1.43
N LEU A 244 -14.99 8.29 -0.35
CA LEU A 244 -14.70 9.25 0.70
C LEU A 244 -13.19 9.28 0.90
N LEU A 245 -12.66 10.47 1.21
CA LEU A 245 -11.37 10.63 1.88
C LEU A 245 -11.69 11.14 3.29
N TYR A 246 -11.25 10.41 4.32
CA TYR A 246 -11.53 10.80 5.70
C TYR A 246 -10.35 10.48 6.62
N VAL A 247 -10.39 11.11 7.79
CA VAL A 247 -9.33 11.03 8.80
C VAL A 247 -9.90 10.54 10.12
N CYS A 248 -9.15 9.66 10.78
CA CYS A 248 -9.47 9.09 12.09
C CYS A 248 -8.43 9.58 13.11
N SER A 249 -8.89 9.99 14.28
CA SER A 249 -7.98 10.37 15.37
C SER A 249 -7.33 9.12 15.96
N ILE A 250 -6.00 9.06 15.96
CA ILE A 250 -5.25 7.95 16.57
C ILE A 250 -5.54 7.86 18.07
N ASP A 251 -5.67 9.00 18.76
CA ASP A 251 -5.95 9.02 20.20
C ASP A 251 -7.29 8.35 20.52
N ARG A 252 -8.32 8.61 19.71
CA ARG A 252 -9.62 7.93 19.83
C ARG A 252 -9.53 6.44 19.50
N LEU A 253 -8.82 6.09 18.43
CA LEU A 253 -8.64 4.68 18.03
C LEU A 253 -7.95 3.84 19.12
N ASN A 254 -7.09 4.45 19.93
CA ASN A 254 -6.39 3.76 21.03
C ASN A 254 -7.26 3.51 22.26
N LYS A 255 -8.46 4.10 22.34
CA LYS A 255 -9.36 3.96 23.48
C LYS A 255 -10.29 2.75 23.31
N ARG A 256 -10.45 1.97 24.38
CA ARG A 256 -11.26 0.73 24.41
C ARG A 256 -12.74 0.97 24.69
N ASP A 257 -13.11 2.16 25.15
CA ASP A 257 -14.48 2.59 25.42
C ASP A 257 -15.19 3.17 24.19
N GLU A 258 -14.47 3.38 23.08
CA GLU A 258 -15.00 3.98 21.84
C GLU A 258 -15.16 2.96 20.69
N LEU A 259 -15.12 1.65 20.95
CA LEU A 259 -15.03 0.57 19.94
C LEU A 259 -16.17 0.53 18.90
N ASP A 260 -17.36 1.03 19.24
CA ASP A 260 -18.53 1.02 18.34
C ASP A 260 -18.69 2.33 17.56
N ASN A 261 -17.79 3.30 17.73
CA ASN A 261 -17.86 4.55 17.00
C ASN A 261 -17.38 4.39 15.57
N ILE A 262 -18.15 4.94 14.62
CA ILE A 262 -17.71 5.03 13.23
C ILE A 262 -16.56 6.05 13.17
N CYS A 263 -15.39 5.54 12.81
CA CYS A 263 -14.26 6.33 12.40
C CYS A 263 -14.50 6.79 10.95
N GLY A 264 -14.98 8.02 10.80
CA GLY A 264 -15.35 8.63 9.53
C GLY A 264 -16.81 9.12 9.50
N PRO A 265 -17.22 9.87 8.46
CA PRO A 265 -18.62 10.25 8.31
C PRO A 265 -19.47 8.99 8.13
N ASN A 266 -20.60 8.89 8.85
CA ASN A 266 -21.56 7.80 8.65
C ASN A 266 -22.22 7.95 7.27
N PRO A 267 -21.96 7.07 6.29
CA PRO A 267 -22.52 7.23 4.95
C PRO A 267 -24.04 6.97 4.90
N ASN A 268 -24.64 6.46 5.98
CA ASN A 268 -26.09 6.29 6.11
C ASN A 268 -26.79 7.51 6.71
N LEU A 269 -26.04 8.57 7.07
CA LEU A 269 -26.60 9.88 7.38
C LEU A 269 -26.44 10.75 6.13
N SER A 270 -27.39 10.60 5.20
CA SER A 270 -27.63 11.52 4.08
C SER A 270 -29.06 12.01 4.16
#